data_AF-X1V9J6-F1
#
_entry.id   AF-X1V9J6-F1
#
_cell.length_a   1.000
_cell.length_b   1.000
_cell.length_c   1.000
_cell.angle_alpha   90.00
_cell.angle_beta   90.00
_cell.angle_gamma   90.00
#
_symmetry.space_group_name_H-M   'P 1'
#
loop_
_entity.id
_entity.type
_entity.pdbx_description
1 polymer ?
#
loop_
_entity_poly.entity_id
_entity_poly.type
_entity_poly.pdbx_seq_one_letter_code
_entity_poly.pdbx_strand_id
1 'polypeptide(L)'
;MLFGIAGGLCFFVHDFKLLLILRLIQGIGAAPLGALTVTIIGDLYSRKELIAAMGYNSSVRSIGSASYPAIGGALAMMGWHYPFILPVIAIPIGFLVLLHLKTPEPENELHIREHL
;
A
#
# COMPACT_ATOMS: atom_id res chain seq x y z
N MET A 1 7.74 2.42 1.15
CA MET A 1 9.11 2.41 0.58
C MET A 1 9.58 1.01 0.20
N LEU A 2 9.67 0.07 1.17
CA LEU A 2 10.15 -1.29 0.92
C LEU A 2 9.46 -1.99 -0.28
N PHE A 3 8.12 -1.90 -0.35
CA PHE A 3 7.32 -2.44 -1.45
C PHE A 3 7.77 -1.93 -2.84
N GLY A 4 8.02 -0.63 -2.97
CA GLY A 4 8.37 -0.01 -4.25
C GLY A 4 9.80 -0.29 -4.67
N ILE A 5 10.73 -0.29 -3.71
CA ILE A 5 12.15 -0.60 -3.97
C ILE A 5 12.31 -2.07 -4.35
N ALA A 6 11.77 -2.99 -3.54
CA ALA A 6 11.85 -4.42 -3.82
C ALA A 6 11.13 -4.79 -5.14
N GLY A 7 9.99 -4.16 -5.40
CA GLY A 7 9.26 -4.33 -6.66
C GLY A 7 10.02 -3.84 -7.88
N GLY A 8 10.62 -2.65 -7.81
CA GLY A 8 11.46 -2.11 -8.89
C GLY A 8 12.70 -2.94 -9.16
N LEU A 9 13.32 -3.50 -8.12
CA LEU A 9 14.48 -4.39 -8.27
C LEU A 9 14.15 -5.66 -9.07
N CYS A 10 12.91 -6.17 -8.99
CA CYS A 10 12.47 -7.31 -9.79
C CYS A 10 12.53 -7.06 -11.31
N PHE A 11 12.46 -5.80 -11.78
CA PHE A 11 12.55 -5.48 -13.20
C PHE A 11 13.90 -5.87 -13.84
N PHE A 12 14.99 -5.78 -13.06
CA PHE A 12 16.35 -6.06 -13.53
C PHE A 12 16.78 -7.52 -13.32
N VAL A 13 15.94 -8.31 -12.66
CA VAL A 13 16.29 -9.66 -12.23
C VAL A 13 15.92 -10.68 -13.29
N HIS A 14 16.91 -11.47 -13.68
CA HIS A 14 16.75 -12.56 -14.65
C HIS A 14 16.84 -13.95 -13.98
N ASP A 15 17.20 -14.01 -12.70
CA ASP A 15 17.28 -15.24 -11.91
C ASP A 15 16.00 -15.48 -11.12
N PHE A 16 15.41 -16.67 -11.26
CA PHE A 16 14.14 -17.03 -10.63
C PHE A 16 14.20 -17.04 -9.09
N LYS A 17 15.30 -17.53 -8.50
CA LYS A 17 15.43 -17.59 -7.04
C LYS A 17 15.50 -16.19 -6.46
N LEU A 18 16.27 -15.31 -7.10
CA LEU A 18 16.38 -13.91 -6.69
C LEU A 18 15.05 -13.18 -6.83
N LEU A 19 14.29 -13.44 -7.90
CA LEU A 19 12.95 -12.88 -8.09
C LEU A 19 12.00 -13.30 -6.96
N LEU A 20 12.05 -14.57 -6.54
CA LEU A 20 11.22 -15.08 -5.45
C LEU A 20 11.57 -14.41 -4.10
N ILE A 21 12.86 -14.24 -3.80
CA ILE A 21 13.31 -13.55 -2.59
C ILE A 21 12.81 -12.10 -2.59
N LEU A 22 12.96 -11.38 -3.70
CA LEU A 22 12.47 -10.01 -3.81
C LEU A 22 10.95 -9.92 -3.70
N ARG A 23 10.20 -10.92 -4.19
CA ARG A 23 8.75 -11.02 -4.01
C ARG A 23 8.35 -11.22 -2.56
N LEU A 24 9.09 -12.02 -1.80
CA LEU A 24 8.88 -12.15 -0.35
C LEU A 24 9.12 -10.82 0.36
N ILE A 25 10.22 -10.13 0.05
CA ILE A 25 10.54 -8.80 0.62
C ILE A 25 9.47 -7.78 0.23
N GLN A 26 9.02 -7.80 -1.03
CA GLN A 26 7.94 -6.94 -1.50
C GLN A 26 6.63 -7.21 -0.75
N GLY A 27 6.30 -8.48 -0.50
CA GLY A 27 5.13 -8.90 0.27
C GLY A 27 5.18 -8.40 1.72
N ILE A 28 6.34 -8.47 2.38
CA ILE A 28 6.56 -7.90 3.71
C ILE A 28 6.28 -6.38 3.68
N GLY A 29 6.74 -5.69 2.64
CA GLY A 29 6.46 -4.27 2.46
C GLY A 29 4.99 -3.94 2.17
N ALA A 30 4.23 -4.88 1.59
CA ALA A 30 2.81 -4.70 1.26
C ALA A 30 1.87 -4.99 2.44
N ALA A 31 2.22 -5.96 3.29
CA ALA A 31 1.39 -6.43 4.40
C ALA A 31 0.85 -5.30 5.31
N PRO A 32 1.65 -4.34 5.80
CA PRO A 32 1.14 -3.30 6.69
C PRO A 32 0.29 -2.25 5.97
N LEU A 33 0.39 -2.10 4.64
CA LEU A 33 -0.27 -1.01 3.92
C LEU A 33 -1.80 -1.05 4.07
N GLY A 34 -2.39 -2.24 3.97
CA GLY A 34 -3.84 -2.42 4.10
C GLY A 34 -4.34 -2.11 5.51
N ALA A 35 -3.66 -2.65 6.53
CA ALA A 35 -4.02 -2.44 7.93
C ALA A 35 -3.87 -0.98 8.34
N LEU A 36 -2.73 -0.35 8.06
CA LEU A 36 -2.46 1.05 8.37
C LEU A 36 -3.47 1.98 7.69
N THR A 37 -3.88 1.68 6.45
CA THR A 37 -4.89 2.49 5.75
C THR A 37 -6.22 2.51 6.51
N VAL A 38 -6.68 1.35 7.00
CA VAL A 38 -7.94 1.26 7.76
C VAL A 38 -7.80 1.92 9.13
N THR A 39 -6.67 1.72 9.82
CA THR A 39 -6.38 2.37 11.11
C THR A 39 -6.40 3.90 10.98
N ILE A 40 -5.68 4.47 10.02
CA ILE A 40 -5.63 5.92 9.81
C ILE A 40 -7.01 6.49 9.47
N ILE A 41 -7.82 5.78 8.67
CA ILE A 41 -9.19 6.20 8.38
C ILE A 41 -10.05 6.17 9.67
N GLY A 42 -9.87 5.16 10.51
CA GLY A 42 -10.56 5.06 11.81
C GLY A 42 -10.18 6.19 12.78
N ASP A 43 -8.92 6.60 12.79
CA ASP A 43 -8.42 7.64 13.68
C ASP A 43 -8.80 9.06 13.22
N LEU A 44 -8.91 9.29 11.90
CA LEU A 44 -9.19 10.62 11.33
C LEU A 44 -10.67 10.97 11.20
N TYR A 45 -11.56 9.97 11.06
CA TYR A 45 -12.97 10.21 10.75
C TYR A 45 -13.92 9.84 11.90
N SER A 46 -14.93 10.68 12.11
CA SER A 46 -16.00 10.42 13.08
C SER A 46 -16.88 9.24 12.65
N ARG A 47 -17.63 8.63 13.60
CA ARG A 47 -18.49 7.46 13.34
C ARG A 47 -19.51 7.66 12.20
N LYS A 48 -19.96 8.90 11.96
CA LYS A 48 -20.89 9.23 10.86
C LYS A 48 -20.19 9.26 9.49
N GLU A 49 -18.94 9.71 9.42
CA GLU A 49 -18.20 9.86 8.16
C GLU A 49 -17.35 8.62 7.82
N LEU A 50 -17.04 7.80 8.83
CA LEU A 50 -16.22 6.59 8.71
C LEU A 50 -16.76 5.62 7.65
N ILE A 51 -18.08 5.40 7.60
CA ILE A 51 -18.69 4.50 6.62
C ILE A 51 -18.47 5.02 5.19
N ALA A 52 -18.63 6.33 4.97
CA ALA A 52 -18.41 6.94 3.67
C ALA A 52 -16.92 6.89 3.28
N ALA A 53 -16.01 7.17 4.21
CA ALA A 53 -14.57 7.09 3.99
C ALA A 53 -14.09 5.67 3.66
N MET A 54 -14.60 4.66 4.38
CA MET A 54 -14.33 3.24 4.10
C MET A 54 -14.91 2.80 2.76
N GLY A 55 -16.10 3.31 2.40
CA GLY A 55 -16.69 3.12 1.07
C GLY A 55 -15.79 3.66 -0.03
N TYR A 56 -15.30 4.89 0.12
CA TYR A 56 -14.36 5.51 -0.81
C TYR A 56 -13.06 4.71 -0.93
N ASN A 57 -12.46 4.29 0.19
CA ASN A 57 -11.26 3.45 0.17
C ASN A 57 -11.47 2.14 -0.61
N SER A 58 -12.62 1.51 -0.39
CA SER A 58 -12.98 0.26 -1.08
C SER A 58 -13.20 0.48 -2.57
N SER A 59 -13.86 1.57 -2.97
CA SER A 59 -14.02 1.96 -4.38
C SER A 59 -12.68 2.19 -5.07
N VAL A 60 -11.78 2.96 -4.45
CA VAL A 60 -10.42 3.21 -4.99
C VAL A 60 -9.66 1.89 -5.13
N ARG A 61 -9.72 1.01 -4.12
CA ARG A 61 -9.07 -0.30 -4.18
C ARG A 61 -9.64 -1.19 -5.28
N SER A 62 -10.97 -1.18 -5.46
CA SER A 62 -11.65 -1.93 -6.51
C SER A 62 -11.23 -1.46 -7.89
N ILE A 63 -11.26 -0.14 -8.14
CA ILE A 63 -10.81 0.47 -9.40
C ILE A 63 -9.33 0.14 -9.66
N GLY A 64 -8.49 0.23 -8.63
CA GLY A 64 -7.09 -0.17 -8.71
C GLY A 64 -6.94 -1.64 -9.10
N SER A 65 -7.67 -2.54 -8.44
CA SER A 65 -7.62 -3.98 -8.72
C SER A 65 -8.14 -4.37 -10.10
N ALA A 66 -9.07 -3.58 -10.66
CA ALA A 66 -9.61 -3.80 -12.00
C ALA A 66 -8.70 -3.22 -13.10
N SER A 67 -8.11 -2.06 -12.86
CA SER A 67 -7.21 -1.39 -13.82
C SER A 67 -5.81 -2.00 -13.84
N TYR A 68 -5.32 -2.51 -12.71
CA TYR A 68 -3.97 -3.02 -12.58
C TYR A 68 -3.67 -4.20 -13.52
N PRO A 69 -4.55 -5.23 -13.70
CA PRO A 69 -4.33 -6.30 -14.67
C PRO A 69 -4.31 -5.80 -16.12
N ALA A 70 -5.14 -4.81 -16.47
CA ALA A 70 -5.15 -4.27 -17.83
C ALA A 70 -3.83 -3.55 -18.15
N ILE A 71 -3.35 -2.70 -17.22
CA ILE A 71 -2.08 -1.98 -17.37
C ILE A 71 -0.90 -2.98 -17.33
N GLY A 72 -0.90 -3.90 -16.37
CA GLY A 72 0.13 -4.93 -16.25
C GLY A 72 0.19 -5.86 -17.46
N GLY A 73 -0.97 -6.24 -18.02
CA GLY A 73 -1.05 -7.04 -19.23
C GLY A 73 -0.49 -6.32 -20.45
N ALA A 74 -0.85 -5.05 -20.65
CA ALA A 74 -0.31 -4.23 -21.73
C ALA A 74 1.22 -4.08 -21.63
N LEU A 75 1.74 -3.87 -20.42
CA LEU A 75 3.19 -3.82 -20.17
C LEU A 75 3.87 -5.17 -20.42
N ALA A 76 3.24 -6.27 -20.02
CA ALA A 76 3.77 -7.62 -20.25
C ALA A 76 3.91 -7.96 -21.74
N MET A 77 3.09 -7.36 -22.62
CA MET A 77 3.21 -7.51 -24.08
C MET A 77 4.50 -6.89 -24.62
N MET A 78 5.02 -5.83 -23.99
CA MET A 78 6.32 -5.24 -24.34
C MET A 78 7.50 -6.05 -23.77
N GLY A 79 7.27 -6.75 -22.66
CA GLY A 79 8.20 -7.70 -22.07
C GLY A 79 7.74 -8.14 -20.69
N TRP A 80 7.96 -9.41 -20.35
CA TRP A 80 7.45 -10.03 -19.11
C TRP A 80 7.87 -9.32 -17.82
N HIS A 81 9.01 -8.65 -17.83
CA HIS A 81 9.58 -7.88 -16.71
C HIS A 81 9.02 -6.44 -16.57
N TYR A 82 8.43 -5.84 -17.61
CA TYR A 82 7.92 -4.46 -17.54
C TYR A 82 6.87 -4.19 -16.46
N PRO A 83 5.93 -5.10 -16.12
CA PRO A 83 4.97 -4.86 -15.05
C PRO A 83 5.61 -4.60 -13.67
N PHE A 84 6.86 -5.05 -13.45
CA PHE A 84 7.60 -4.83 -12.22
C PHE A 84 8.07 -3.38 -12.04
N ILE A 85 7.88 -2.50 -13.03
CA ILE A 85 8.12 -1.07 -12.86
C ILE A 85 6.98 -0.36 -12.10
N LEU A 86 5.76 -0.91 -12.13
CA LEU A 86 4.58 -0.29 -11.50
C LEU A 86 4.75 -0.04 -9.98
N PRO A 87 5.32 -0.97 -9.19
CA PRO A 87 5.61 -0.74 -7.78
C PRO A 87 6.53 0.47 -7.50
N VAL A 88 7.39 0.88 -8.44
CA VAL A 88 8.30 2.03 -8.26
C VAL A 88 7.52 3.32 -8.01
N ILE A 89 6.31 3.44 -8.57
CA ILE A 89 5.41 4.58 -8.37
C ILE A 89 5.02 4.73 -6.88
N ALA A 90 5.05 3.65 -6.09
CA ALA A 90 4.81 3.72 -4.65
C ALA A 90 5.89 4.49 -3.87
N ILE A 91 7.08 4.70 -4.45
CA ILE A 91 8.18 5.45 -3.82
C ILE A 91 7.85 6.96 -3.72
N PRO A 92 7.58 7.69 -4.81
CA PRO A 92 7.23 9.11 -4.72
C PRO A 92 5.93 9.33 -3.94
N ILE A 93 4.94 8.44 -4.07
CA ILE A 93 3.71 8.49 -3.27
C ILE A 93 4.02 8.32 -1.79
N GLY A 94 4.83 7.33 -1.43
CA GLY A 94 5.25 7.10 -0.05
C GLY A 94 6.02 8.30 0.53
N PHE A 95 6.80 8.99 -0.30
CA PHE A 95 7.56 10.17 0.13
C PHE A 95 6.63 11.36 0.37
N LEU A 96 5.67 11.57 -0.52
CA LEU A 96 4.63 12.58 -0.37
C LEU A 96 3.84 12.36 0.91
N VAL A 97 3.43 11.11 1.18
CA VAL A 97 2.78 10.70 2.42
C VAL A 97 3.67 11.00 3.64
N LEU A 98 4.95 10.63 3.61
CA LEU A 98 5.87 10.89 4.72
C LEU A 98 6.00 12.39 5.05
N LEU A 99 5.94 13.26 4.04
CA LEU A 99 6.06 14.71 4.22
C LEU A 99 4.74 15.41 4.57
N HIS A 100 3.60 14.90 4.09
CA HIS A 100 2.30 15.59 4.22
C HIS A 100 1.35 14.96 5.23
N LEU A 101 1.46 13.66 5.53
CA LEU A 101 0.65 13.06 6.59
C LEU A 101 1.25 13.45 7.95
N LYS A 102 0.66 14.48 8.56
CA LYS A 102 0.70 14.66 10.01
C LYS A 102 -0.31 13.69 10.62
N THR A 103 0.18 12.51 11.00
CA THR A 103 -0.61 11.58 11.83
C THR A 103 -0.91 12.30 13.16
N PRO A 104 -2.17 12.42 13.58
CA PRO A 104 -2.46 12.74 14.98
C PRO A 104 -1.79 11.65 15.82
N GLU A 105 -0.92 12.02 16.76
CA GLU A 105 -0.42 11.06 17.72
C GLU A 105 -1.64 10.43 18.42
N PRO A 106 -1.69 9.09 18.55
CA PRO A 106 -2.75 8.46 19.31
C PRO A 106 -2.59 8.94 20.76
N GLU A 107 -3.46 9.86 21.18
CA GLU A 107 -3.62 10.23 22.58
C GLU A 107 -4.10 8.96 23.28
N ASN A 108 -3.13 8.24 23.83
CA ASN A 108 -3.33 7.01 24.56
C ASN A 108 -3.90 7.38 25.94
N GLU A 109 -5.10 7.95 25.96
CA GLU A 109 -5.97 7.90 27.13
C GLU A 109 -6.43 6.47 27.29
N LEU A 110 -5.54 5.69 27.90
CA LEU A 110 -5.83 4.40 28.49
C LEU A 110 -6.74 4.63 29.72
N HIS A 111 -7.99 5.06 29.49
CA HIS A 111 -9.09 5.12 30.46
C HIS A 111 -9.57 3.68 30.82
N ILE A 112 -8.65 2.77 31.11
CA ILE A 112 -8.90 1.40 31.58
C ILE A 112 -9.31 1.38 33.08
N ARG A 113 -9.43 2.54 33.75
CA ARG A 113 -9.62 2.61 35.20
C ARG A 113 -11.02 2.94 35.72
N GLU A 114 -12.04 3.13 34.87
CA GLU A 114 -13.40 3.47 35.34
C GLU A 114 -14.42 2.32 35.34
N HIS A 115 -14.00 1.08 35.06
CA HIS A 115 -14.87 -0.09 35.11
C HIS A 115 -14.39 -1.21 36.04
N LEU A 116 -13.49 -0.90 36.99
CA LEU A 116 -13.33 -1.66 38.24
C LEU A 116 -14.28 -1.10 39.29
#